data_AF-A0A4Q7LQC7-F1
#
_entry.id   AF-A0A4Q7LQC7-F1
#
_cell.length_a   1.000
_cell.length_b   1.000
_cell.length_c   1.000
_cell.angle_alpha   90.00
_cell.angle_beta   90.00
_cell.angle_gamma   90.00
#
_symmetry.space_group_name_H-M   'P 1'
#
loop_
_entity.id
_entity.type
_entity.pdbx_description
1 polymer ?
#
loop_
_entity_poly.entity_id
_entity_poly.type
_entity_poly.pdbx_seq_one_letter_code
_entity_poly.pdbx_strand_id
1 'polypeptide(L)'
;MTTQRPLADRLDIDSHAVHPIDRPARRPYAVVADDHPWAEPVQALREAIRLGPVAPPDARIQAELKGVRQPDGRWTLERAYWSIQQRDATAAGGLLAYTLSADLRPQAPARLDWLRLPHDPYLSEMANWLAATPAGAGLQILRYVPLRRLTFRLRHAGGRVAIGKFKRRSRYAQAYGLLGLIDEAAQRQAFGSPVGEWPQHGYRVSAPIALKPQQALYFQTCLPGEDLAEQVTPANATGWIEGIAQRHARLQQLDVPTLALRSIAHWQAQARTDLAWIGWMRPDLVDPVARLAEAVGHLPDPDDGIDGPVGFCHGDFVCSQFLVGADPTWSITDFDLAHRGDPLRDLGILLASLSQDVPALARDAAQARPQVDHDALTEACLGARARALSSTPESIRQDARRLRWHRLCAEIYHLGLALKKDTLEPVSYGHRLDRALRLAGDRAWS
;
A
#
# COMPACT_ATOMS: atom_id res chain seq x y z
N MET A 1 17.87 34.62 16.39
CA MET A 1 18.10 33.37 15.62
C MET A 1 17.88 32.20 16.57
N THR A 2 16.64 31.72 16.65
CA THR A 2 16.25 30.60 17.50
C THR A 2 16.46 29.32 16.68
N THR A 3 17.43 28.50 17.06
CA THR A 3 17.67 27.19 16.45
C THR A 3 16.45 26.30 16.71
N GLN A 4 15.59 26.13 15.70
CA GLN A 4 14.52 25.14 15.73
C GLN A 4 15.19 23.75 15.84
N ARG A 5 14.90 23.02 16.92
CA ARG A 5 15.25 21.59 17.01
C ARG A 5 14.60 20.84 15.83
N PRO A 6 15.26 19.80 15.29
CA PRO A 6 14.66 18.92 14.28
C PRO A 6 13.27 18.44 14.71
N LEU A 7 12.32 18.39 13.77
CA LEU A 7 10.94 17.98 14.04
C LEU A 7 10.84 16.56 14.64
N ALA A 8 11.84 15.71 14.36
CA ALA A 8 11.99 14.38 14.94
C ALA A 8 12.08 14.38 16.48
N ASP A 9 12.64 15.43 17.09
CA ASP A 9 12.77 15.56 18.55
C ASP A 9 11.46 15.97 19.25
N ARG A 10 10.43 16.38 18.49
CA ARG A 10 9.12 16.77 19.03
C ARG A 10 8.13 15.61 19.09
N LEU A 11 8.47 14.48 18.47
CA LEU A 11 7.68 13.25 18.51
C LEU A 11 8.06 12.48 19.79
N ASP A 12 7.73 13.04 20.95
CA ASP A 12 8.06 12.46 22.26
C ASP A 12 7.20 11.20 22.49
N ILE A 13 7.71 10.06 22.05
CA ILE A 13 7.20 8.72 22.31
C ILE A 13 8.41 7.92 22.79
N ASP A 14 8.37 7.48 24.05
CA ASP A 14 9.44 6.75 24.76
C ASP A 14 10.38 5.98 23.83
N SER A 15 11.54 6.59 23.56
CA SER A 15 12.47 6.15 22.52
C SER A 15 13.56 5.25 23.12
N HIS A 16 13.30 3.96 23.13
CA HIS A 16 14.37 2.95 23.23
C HIS A 16 14.61 2.34 21.85
N ALA A 17 15.76 2.69 21.27
CA ALA A 17 16.25 2.20 19.99
C ALA A 17 16.54 0.69 20.06
N VAL A 18 15.80 -0.12 19.30
CA VAL A 18 16.13 -1.53 19.06
C VAL A 18 15.84 -1.90 17.60
N HIS A 19 16.68 -2.79 17.06
CA HIS A 19 16.64 -3.34 15.71
C HIS A 19 15.23 -3.73 15.23
N PRO A 20 14.94 -3.65 13.91
CA PRO A 20 13.64 -4.00 13.33
C PRO A 20 13.25 -5.49 13.40
N ILE A 21 14.09 -6.34 13.99
CA ILE A 21 13.84 -7.77 14.23
C ILE A 21 13.69 -8.06 15.75
N ASP A 22 14.05 -7.10 16.61
CA ASP A 22 14.02 -7.23 18.08
C ASP A 22 13.20 -6.10 18.72
N ARG A 23 12.01 -5.78 18.21
CA ARG A 23 11.20 -4.75 18.89
C ARG A 23 10.67 -5.32 20.22
N PRO A 24 11.06 -4.81 21.40
CA PRO A 24 10.28 -5.04 22.61
C PRO A 24 8.83 -4.66 22.31
N ALA A 25 7.88 -5.48 22.76
CA ALA A 25 6.48 -5.43 22.37
C ALA A 25 5.94 -4.00 22.43
N ARG A 26 5.87 -3.36 21.26
CA ARG A 26 5.38 -1.99 21.14
C ARG A 26 3.96 -1.94 21.68
N ARG A 27 3.66 -0.99 22.57
CA ARG A 27 2.31 -0.76 23.11
C ARG A 27 1.30 -0.75 21.94
N PRO A 28 0.33 -1.68 21.88
CA PRO A 28 -0.64 -1.70 20.78
C PRO A 28 -1.39 -0.37 20.70
N TYR A 29 -1.56 0.12 19.47
CA TYR A 29 -2.18 1.41 19.18
C TYR A 29 -1.47 2.57 19.88
N ALA A 30 -0.14 2.55 19.94
CA ALA A 30 0.67 3.62 20.54
C ALA A 30 0.40 5.00 19.92
N VAL A 31 -0.13 5.03 18.69
CA VAL A 31 -0.56 6.25 18.01
C VAL A 31 -1.68 7.01 18.73
N VAL A 32 -2.48 6.35 19.55
CA VAL A 32 -3.57 6.97 20.32
C VAL A 32 -3.04 7.40 21.68
N ALA A 33 -2.88 8.72 21.85
CA ALA A 33 -2.48 9.35 23.11
C ALA A 33 -3.52 9.11 24.22
N ASP A 34 -3.09 9.21 25.48
CA ASP A 34 -3.94 8.90 26.63
C ASP A 34 -5.03 9.96 26.89
N ASP A 35 -4.88 11.17 26.34
CA ASP A 35 -5.87 12.25 26.37
C ASP A 35 -6.74 12.32 25.10
N HIS A 36 -6.51 11.43 24.13
CA HIS A 36 -7.23 11.42 22.86
C HIS A 36 -8.69 10.94 23.05
N PRO A 37 -9.67 11.40 22.25
CA PRO A 37 -11.08 10.97 22.39
C PRO A 37 -11.33 9.46 22.22
N TRP A 38 -10.37 8.71 21.65
CA TRP A 38 -10.44 7.25 21.57
C TRP A 38 -9.62 6.53 22.65
N ALA A 39 -9.09 7.23 23.65
CA ALA A 39 -8.24 6.64 24.69
C ALA A 39 -8.95 5.51 25.44
N GLU A 40 -10.18 5.72 25.89
CA GLU A 40 -10.98 4.69 26.60
C GLU A 40 -11.22 3.42 25.76
N PRO A 41 -11.82 3.48 24.54
CA PRO A 41 -12.03 2.26 23.76
C PRO A 41 -10.72 1.60 23.33
N VAL A 42 -9.64 2.36 23.11
CA VAL A 42 -8.32 1.80 22.81
C VAL A 42 -7.68 1.15 24.03
N GLN A 43 -7.92 1.66 25.23
CA GLN A 43 -7.47 1.02 26.46
C GLN A 43 -8.16 -0.33 26.69
N ALA A 44 -9.46 -0.42 26.38
CA ALA A 44 -10.17 -1.71 26.39
C ALA A 44 -9.57 -2.70 25.37
N LEU A 45 -9.16 -2.24 24.19
CA LEU A 45 -8.45 -3.06 23.21
C LEU A 45 -7.10 -3.54 23.74
N ARG A 46 -6.30 -2.64 24.32
CA ARG A 46 -4.98 -2.97 24.89
C ARG A 46 -5.10 -4.02 26.00
N GLU A 47 -6.10 -3.90 26.86
CA GLU A 47 -6.39 -4.88 27.91
C GLU A 47 -6.81 -6.24 27.32
N ALA A 48 -7.69 -6.25 26.33
CA ALA A 48 -8.08 -7.49 25.62
C ALA A 48 -6.91 -8.14 24.88
N ILE A 49 -5.96 -7.35 24.35
CA ILE A 49 -4.71 -7.86 23.76
C ILE A 49 -3.83 -8.51 24.83
N ARG A 50 -3.67 -7.84 25.98
CA ARG A 50 -2.86 -8.32 27.11
C ARG A 50 -3.37 -9.66 27.68
N LEU A 51 -4.70 -9.84 27.70
CA LEU A 51 -5.34 -11.08 28.16
C LEU A 51 -5.43 -12.16 27.07
N GLY A 52 -5.06 -11.84 25.83
CA GLY A 52 -5.17 -12.74 24.68
C GLY A 52 -3.95 -13.62 24.44
N PRO A 53 -3.86 -14.25 23.26
CA PRO A 53 -2.68 -15.01 22.85
C PRO A 53 -1.41 -14.16 22.89
N VAL A 54 -0.33 -14.74 23.43
CA VAL A 54 0.98 -14.10 23.45
C VAL A 54 1.61 -14.18 22.06
N ALA A 55 2.08 -13.05 21.54
CA ALA A 55 2.80 -13.00 20.27
C ALA A 55 4.20 -13.62 20.45
N PRO A 56 4.57 -14.66 19.68
CA PRO A 56 5.93 -15.15 19.68
C PRO A 56 6.88 -14.12 19.03
N PRO A 57 8.20 -14.20 19.31
CA PRO A 57 9.17 -13.18 18.84
C PRO A 57 9.22 -13.00 17.32
N ASP A 58 8.97 -14.06 16.57
CA ASP A 58 8.98 -14.08 15.10
C ASP A 58 7.61 -13.75 14.48
N ALA A 59 6.60 -13.47 15.29
CA ALA A 59 5.28 -13.14 14.76
C ALA A 59 5.24 -11.77 14.12
N ARG A 60 4.57 -11.70 12.97
CA ARG A 60 4.17 -10.45 12.35
C ARG A 60 2.90 -9.93 13.00
N ILE A 61 2.94 -8.69 13.47
CA ILE A 61 1.76 -7.97 13.94
C ILE A 61 1.14 -7.17 12.79
N GLN A 62 -0.18 -7.29 12.60
CA GLN A 62 -0.97 -6.39 11.76
C GLN A 62 -2.08 -5.75 12.59
N ALA A 63 -2.19 -4.42 12.51
CA ALA A 63 -3.25 -3.68 13.17
C ALA A 63 -3.98 -2.74 12.20
N GLU A 64 -5.21 -2.38 12.53
CA GLU A 64 -5.93 -1.29 11.88
C GLU A 64 -6.88 -0.63 12.87
N LEU A 65 -6.93 0.70 12.84
CA LEU A 65 -8.01 1.52 13.37
C LEU A 65 -8.86 2.02 12.20
N LYS A 66 -10.18 1.98 12.34
CA LYS A 66 -11.10 2.55 11.36
C LYS A 66 -12.03 3.55 12.03
N GLY A 67 -11.76 4.82 11.78
CA GLY A 67 -12.66 5.92 12.09
C GLY A 67 -13.61 6.25 10.94
N VAL A 68 -14.74 6.87 11.27
CA VAL A 68 -15.63 7.58 10.34
C VAL A 68 -15.78 9.02 10.81
N ARG A 69 -15.52 9.94 9.89
CA ARG A 69 -15.69 11.37 10.12
C ARG A 69 -17.18 11.71 10.19
N GLN A 70 -17.56 12.44 11.23
CA GLN A 70 -18.90 12.92 11.50
C GLN A 70 -19.14 14.30 10.87
N PRO A 71 -20.40 14.74 10.71
CA PRO A 71 -20.72 16.06 10.15
C PRO A 71 -20.13 17.24 10.93
N ASP A 72 -19.92 17.09 12.24
CA ASP A 72 -19.28 18.10 13.11
C ASP A 72 -17.74 18.11 12.98
N GLY A 73 -17.18 17.28 12.09
CA GLY A 73 -15.75 17.18 11.84
C GLY A 73 -15.00 16.22 12.77
N ARG A 74 -15.62 15.71 13.85
CA ARG A 74 -15.03 14.71 14.75
C ARG A 74 -14.99 13.32 14.11
N TRP A 75 -14.24 12.41 14.72
CA TRP A 75 -14.14 11.02 14.26
C TRP A 75 -14.66 10.04 15.31
N THR A 76 -15.48 9.10 14.85
CA THR A 76 -15.97 7.97 15.65
C THR A 76 -15.19 6.72 15.29
N LEU A 77 -14.63 6.03 16.28
CA LEU A 77 -13.98 4.73 16.09
C LEU A 77 -15.07 3.68 15.84
N GLU A 78 -15.18 3.17 14.62
CA GLU A 78 -16.17 2.14 14.31
C GLU A 78 -15.63 0.74 14.52
N ARG A 79 -14.35 0.52 14.18
CA ARG A 79 -13.73 -0.80 14.20
C ARG A 79 -12.25 -0.71 14.46
N ALA A 80 -11.73 -1.75 15.06
CA ALA A 80 -10.30 -2.00 15.14
C ALA A 80 -10.01 -3.49 14.93
N TYR A 81 -8.80 -3.82 14.54
CA TYR A 81 -8.29 -5.18 14.72
C TYR A 81 -6.81 -5.18 15.07
N TRP A 82 -6.37 -6.23 15.76
CA TRP A 82 -4.98 -6.52 16.06
C TRP A 82 -4.73 -8.01 15.83
N SER A 83 -3.75 -8.35 15.00
CA SER A 83 -3.55 -9.71 14.50
C SER A 83 -2.11 -10.14 14.65
N ILE A 84 -1.90 -11.26 15.33
CA ILE A 84 -0.64 -12.00 15.42
C ILE A 84 -0.63 -13.00 14.28
N GLN A 85 0.41 -13.00 13.45
CA GLN A 85 0.54 -13.93 12.32
C GLN A 85 1.92 -14.58 12.34
N GLN A 86 1.97 -15.90 12.27
CA GLN A 86 3.20 -16.68 12.32
C GLN A 86 3.21 -17.77 11.26
N ARG A 87 4.39 -18.04 10.69
CA ARG A 87 4.61 -19.20 9.84
C ARG A 87 4.66 -20.45 10.70
N ASP A 88 3.80 -21.42 10.40
CA ASP A 88 3.70 -22.67 11.14
C ASP A 88 3.45 -23.81 10.14
N ALA A 89 4.40 -24.73 10.02
CA ALA A 89 4.33 -25.85 9.08
C ALA A 89 3.19 -26.82 9.40
N THR A 90 2.68 -26.83 10.63
CA THR A 90 1.57 -27.68 11.06
C THR A 90 0.20 -27.05 10.78
N ALA A 91 0.14 -25.73 10.56
CA ALA A 91 -1.09 -25.02 10.26
C ALA A 91 -1.53 -25.22 8.80
N ALA A 92 -2.84 -25.19 8.56
CA ALA A 92 -3.41 -25.28 7.21
C ALA A 92 -2.84 -24.17 6.32
N GLY A 93 -2.14 -24.55 5.26
CA GLY A 93 -1.49 -23.60 4.35
C GLY A 93 -0.29 -22.85 4.94
N GLY A 94 0.29 -23.31 6.05
CA GLY A 94 1.55 -22.79 6.58
C GLY A 94 1.45 -21.45 7.34
N LEU A 95 0.26 -21.06 7.79
CA LEU A 95 0.04 -19.80 8.50
C LEU A 95 -0.92 -19.99 9.68
N LEU A 96 -0.46 -19.64 10.88
CA LEU A 96 -1.29 -19.46 12.06
C LEU A 96 -1.56 -17.97 12.25
N ALA A 97 -2.81 -17.61 12.55
CA ALA A 97 -3.14 -16.24 12.91
C ALA A 97 -4.23 -16.16 13.97
N TYR A 98 -4.03 -15.27 14.93
CA TYR A 98 -5.01 -14.88 15.95
C TYR A 98 -5.32 -13.41 15.77
N THR A 99 -6.59 -13.05 15.64
CA THR A 99 -7.03 -11.67 15.41
C THR A 99 -8.04 -11.27 16.48
N LEU A 100 -7.69 -10.28 17.28
CA LEU A 100 -8.69 -9.53 18.03
C LEU A 100 -9.42 -8.62 17.05
N SER A 101 -10.71 -8.82 16.88
CA SER A 101 -11.60 -7.96 16.10
C SER A 101 -12.47 -7.16 17.04
N ALA A 102 -12.59 -5.86 16.79
CA ALA A 102 -13.42 -4.96 17.55
C ALA A 102 -14.47 -4.29 16.67
N ASP A 103 -15.73 -4.42 17.06
CA ASP A 103 -16.85 -3.64 16.53
C ASP A 103 -17.28 -2.64 17.60
N LEU A 104 -17.05 -1.36 17.30
CA LEU A 104 -17.16 -0.23 18.23
C LEU A 104 -18.20 0.79 17.74
N ARG A 105 -19.07 0.36 16.83
CA ARG A 105 -20.12 1.21 16.27
C ARG A 105 -21.12 1.65 17.36
N PRO A 106 -21.44 2.95 17.51
CA PRO A 106 -22.23 3.47 18.63
C PRO A 106 -23.61 2.85 18.83
N GLN A 107 -24.20 2.31 17.76
CA GLN A 107 -25.54 1.72 17.74
C GLN A 107 -25.61 0.32 18.35
N ALA A 108 -24.49 -0.27 18.77
CA ALA A 108 -24.44 -1.58 19.39
C ALA A 108 -23.44 -1.61 20.56
N PRO A 109 -23.62 -2.50 21.55
CA PRO A 109 -22.59 -2.75 22.55
C PRO A 109 -21.26 -3.09 21.88
N ALA A 110 -20.17 -2.54 22.41
CA ALA A 110 -18.83 -2.85 21.92
C ALA A 110 -18.59 -4.36 21.96
N ARG A 111 -18.15 -4.93 20.84
CA ARG A 111 -17.88 -6.36 20.70
C ARG A 111 -16.41 -6.59 20.41
N LEU A 112 -15.78 -7.42 21.23
CA LEU A 112 -14.37 -7.78 21.16
C LEU A 112 -14.27 -9.29 21.03
N ASP A 113 -13.85 -9.79 19.86
CA ASP A 113 -13.75 -11.23 19.60
C ASP A 113 -12.33 -11.61 19.20
N TRP A 114 -11.80 -12.67 19.82
CA TRP A 114 -10.63 -13.36 19.32
C TRP A 114 -11.02 -14.38 18.26
N LEU A 115 -10.48 -14.20 17.06
CA LEU A 115 -10.68 -15.04 15.90
C LEU A 115 -9.40 -15.82 15.63
N ARG A 116 -9.52 -17.09 15.22
CA ARG A 116 -8.39 -17.92 14.81
C ARG A 116 -8.56 -18.31 13.34
N LEU A 117 -7.55 -18.05 12.52
CA LEU A 117 -7.52 -18.52 11.14
C LEU A 117 -7.61 -20.06 11.12
N PRO A 118 -8.50 -20.68 10.31
CA PRO A 118 -9.22 -20.10 9.16
C PRO A 118 -10.63 -19.53 9.43
N HIS A 119 -11.05 -19.41 10.69
CA HIS A 119 -12.38 -18.90 11.04
C HIS A 119 -12.40 -17.36 11.06
N ASP A 120 -12.66 -16.76 9.90
CA ASP A 120 -12.86 -15.31 9.74
C ASP A 120 -14.31 -15.04 9.31
N PRO A 121 -15.11 -14.27 10.08
CA PRO A 121 -16.54 -14.08 9.82
C PRO A 121 -16.82 -13.31 8.51
N TYR A 122 -15.83 -12.58 7.97
CA TYR A 122 -15.97 -11.88 6.70
C TYR A 122 -15.48 -12.70 5.49
N LEU A 123 -14.86 -13.85 5.74
CA LEU A 123 -14.41 -14.83 4.76
C LEU A 123 -15.00 -16.21 5.10
N SER A 124 -16.32 -16.26 5.32
CA SER A 124 -17.02 -17.38 5.96
C SER A 124 -16.76 -18.76 5.36
N GLU A 125 -16.62 -18.86 4.04
CA GLU A 125 -16.40 -20.15 3.36
C GLU A 125 -14.94 -20.62 3.39
N MET A 126 -14.02 -19.79 3.88
CA MET A 126 -12.59 -20.07 3.89
C MET A 126 -12.27 -21.30 4.74
N ALA A 127 -12.84 -21.41 5.93
CA ALA A 127 -12.61 -22.56 6.82
C ALA A 127 -13.07 -23.86 6.17
N ASN A 128 -14.28 -23.89 5.61
CA ASN A 128 -14.83 -25.06 4.93
C ASN A 128 -13.99 -25.46 3.71
N TRP A 129 -13.59 -24.48 2.90
CA TRP A 129 -12.79 -24.73 1.71
C TRP A 129 -11.38 -25.24 2.04
N LEU A 130 -10.73 -24.67 3.06
CA LEU A 130 -9.41 -25.12 3.52
C LEU A 130 -9.48 -26.53 4.11
N ALA A 131 -10.52 -26.86 4.88
CA ALA A 131 -10.73 -28.20 5.40
C ALA A 131 -11.01 -29.25 4.30
N ALA A 132 -11.70 -28.84 3.22
CA ALA A 132 -11.97 -29.69 2.07
C ALA A 132 -10.78 -29.81 1.09
N THR A 133 -9.73 -29.02 1.27
CA THR A 133 -8.54 -29.07 0.40
C THR A 133 -7.74 -30.34 0.73
N PRO A 134 -7.49 -31.24 -0.25
CA PRO A 134 -6.83 -32.51 0.01
C PRO A 134 -5.47 -32.34 0.68
N ALA A 135 -5.17 -33.22 1.64
CA ALA A 135 -3.82 -33.34 2.21
C ALA A 135 -2.82 -33.60 1.06
N GLY A 136 -1.82 -32.73 0.92
CA GLY A 136 -0.84 -32.80 -0.18
C GLY A 136 -1.07 -31.83 -1.34
N ALA A 137 -2.15 -31.03 -1.37
CA ALA A 137 -2.43 -30.06 -2.45
C ALA A 137 -1.45 -28.87 -2.57
N GLY A 138 -0.26 -28.94 -1.97
CA GLY A 138 0.77 -27.89 -2.03
C GLY A 138 0.24 -26.48 -1.71
N LEU A 139 -0.74 -26.40 -0.82
CA LEU A 139 -1.38 -25.15 -0.43
C LEU A 139 -0.41 -24.33 0.45
N GLN A 140 -0.20 -23.08 0.07
CA GLN A 140 0.62 -22.14 0.82
C GLN A 140 -0.08 -20.79 0.90
N ILE A 141 -0.45 -20.36 2.10
CA ILE A 141 -1.00 -19.02 2.33
C ILE A 141 0.14 -18.02 2.15
N LEU A 142 -0.03 -17.09 1.23
CA LEU A 142 0.98 -16.06 0.94
C LEU A 142 0.78 -14.85 1.84
N ARG A 143 -0.48 -14.38 1.97
CA ARG A 143 -0.82 -13.18 2.73
C ARG A 143 -2.23 -13.28 3.30
N TYR A 144 -2.38 -12.92 4.56
CA TYR A 144 -3.68 -12.73 5.22
C TYR A 144 -3.81 -11.27 5.68
N VAL A 145 -4.89 -10.62 5.24
CA VAL A 145 -5.30 -9.30 5.74
C VAL A 145 -6.61 -9.50 6.50
N PRO A 146 -6.59 -9.42 7.84
CA PRO A 146 -7.72 -9.81 8.66
C PRO A 146 -9.02 -9.14 8.25
N LEU A 147 -10.11 -9.92 8.31
CA LEU A 147 -11.46 -9.51 7.99
C LEU A 147 -11.65 -9.07 6.54
N ARG A 148 -10.64 -9.14 5.65
CA ARG A 148 -10.67 -8.50 4.32
C ARG A 148 -10.37 -9.48 3.19
N ARG A 149 -9.22 -10.14 3.23
CA ARG A 149 -8.75 -11.02 2.16
C ARG A 149 -7.69 -12.01 2.62
N LEU A 150 -7.63 -13.15 1.93
CA LEU A 150 -6.53 -14.11 2.04
C LEU A 150 -6.08 -14.49 0.62
N THR A 151 -4.76 -14.39 0.38
CA THR A 151 -4.12 -14.81 -0.87
C THR A 151 -3.29 -16.07 -0.60
N PHE A 152 -3.44 -17.09 -1.43
CA PHE A 152 -2.71 -18.34 -1.33
C PHE A 152 -2.22 -18.84 -2.68
N ARG A 153 -1.19 -19.67 -2.66
CA ARG A 153 -0.69 -20.45 -3.79
C ARG A 153 -1.20 -21.87 -3.64
N LEU A 154 -1.65 -22.46 -4.74
CA LEU A 154 -2.13 -23.83 -4.81
C LEU A 154 -1.38 -24.58 -5.92
N ARG A 155 -0.86 -25.76 -5.62
CA ARG A 155 -0.21 -26.64 -6.60
C ARG A 155 -1.14 -27.82 -6.89
N HIS A 156 -1.63 -27.90 -8.12
CA HIS A 156 -2.51 -28.99 -8.54
C HIS A 156 -1.72 -30.27 -8.85
N ALA A 157 -2.42 -31.42 -8.79
CA ALA A 157 -1.91 -32.67 -9.36
C ALA A 157 -1.63 -32.44 -10.86
N GLY A 158 -0.38 -32.63 -11.29
CA GLY A 158 0.11 -32.23 -12.61
C GLY A 158 1.04 -30.99 -12.60
N GLY A 159 1.38 -30.45 -11.44
CA GLY A 159 2.43 -29.44 -11.28
C GLY A 159 2.02 -28.00 -11.57
N ARG A 160 0.84 -27.77 -12.17
CA ARG A 160 0.28 -26.43 -12.42
C ARG A 160 0.07 -25.67 -11.11
N VAL A 161 0.53 -24.42 -11.08
CA VAL A 161 0.40 -23.51 -9.93
C VAL A 161 -0.62 -22.42 -10.23
N ALA A 162 -1.52 -22.17 -9.29
CA ALA A 162 -2.49 -21.08 -9.33
C ALA A 162 -2.39 -20.23 -8.07
N ILE A 163 -2.79 -18.96 -8.17
CA ILE A 163 -2.99 -18.07 -7.03
C ILE A 163 -4.49 -17.98 -6.76
N GLY A 164 -4.91 -18.35 -5.56
CA GLY A 164 -6.27 -18.16 -5.09
C GLY A 164 -6.39 -16.94 -4.18
N LYS A 165 -7.50 -16.22 -4.28
CA LYS A 165 -7.81 -15.06 -3.44
C LYS A 165 -9.23 -15.18 -2.87
N PHE A 166 -9.32 -15.37 -1.56
CA PHE A 166 -10.55 -15.10 -0.81
C PHE A 166 -10.68 -13.60 -0.60
N LYS A 167 -11.86 -13.04 -0.88
CA LYS A 167 -12.17 -11.65 -0.58
C LYS A 167 -13.56 -11.55 0.02
N ARG A 168 -13.85 -10.43 0.68
CA ARG A 168 -15.22 -10.08 1.08
C ARG A 168 -16.19 -10.26 -0.08
N ARG A 169 -17.39 -10.78 0.21
CA ARG A 169 -18.50 -10.96 -0.75
C ARG A 169 -18.80 -9.67 -1.54
N SER A 170 -18.66 -8.51 -0.92
CA SER A 170 -18.89 -7.21 -1.57
C SER A 170 -17.80 -6.77 -2.56
N ARG A 171 -16.70 -7.53 -2.72
CA ARG A 171 -15.51 -7.10 -3.51
C ARG A 171 -14.96 -8.17 -4.47
N TYR A 172 -15.18 -9.45 -4.23
CA TYR A 172 -14.51 -10.52 -5.00
C TYR A 172 -14.85 -10.48 -6.50
N ALA A 173 -16.13 -10.31 -6.85
CA ALA A 173 -16.58 -10.28 -8.25
C ALA A 173 -16.01 -9.06 -9.00
N GLN A 174 -16.00 -7.89 -8.36
CA GLN A 174 -15.39 -6.68 -8.92
C GLN A 174 -13.90 -6.89 -9.22
N ALA A 175 -13.15 -7.46 -8.27
CA ALA A 175 -11.72 -7.70 -8.46
C ALA A 175 -11.43 -8.73 -9.56
N TYR A 176 -12.24 -9.80 -9.66
CA TYR A 176 -12.10 -10.78 -10.73
C TYR A 176 -12.40 -10.19 -12.11
N GLY A 177 -13.49 -9.41 -12.22
CA GLY A 177 -13.83 -8.70 -13.46
C GLY A 177 -12.75 -7.72 -13.90
N LEU A 178 -12.22 -6.95 -12.94
CA LEU A 178 -11.12 -6.01 -13.19
C LEU A 178 -9.85 -6.72 -13.69
N LEU A 179 -9.51 -7.86 -13.10
CA LEU A 179 -8.40 -8.69 -13.57
C LEU A 179 -8.61 -9.15 -15.01
N GLY A 180 -9.82 -9.59 -15.36
CA GLY A 180 -10.15 -10.01 -16.73
C GLY A 180 -10.00 -8.88 -17.75
N LEU A 181 -10.48 -7.68 -17.43
CA LEU A 181 -10.33 -6.51 -18.30
C LEU A 181 -8.86 -6.16 -18.59
N ILE A 182 -8.01 -6.29 -17.57
CA ILE A 182 -6.58 -5.94 -17.66
C ILE A 182 -5.80 -7.01 -18.41
N ASP A 183 -6.09 -8.29 -18.13
CA ASP A 183 -5.51 -9.40 -18.89
C ASP A 183 -5.87 -9.30 -20.37
N GLU A 184 -7.14 -9.06 -20.70
CA GLU A 184 -7.59 -8.90 -22.08
C GLU A 184 -6.91 -7.72 -22.78
N ALA A 185 -6.80 -6.57 -22.11
CA ALA A 185 -6.09 -5.41 -22.66
C ALA A 185 -4.60 -5.68 -22.86
N ALA A 186 -3.96 -6.36 -21.90
CA ALA A 186 -2.54 -6.68 -21.99
C ALA A 186 -2.27 -7.66 -23.14
N GLN A 187 -3.15 -8.63 -23.33
CA GLN A 187 -3.11 -9.54 -24.47
C GLN A 187 -3.28 -8.78 -25.79
N ARG A 188 -4.30 -7.92 -25.93
CA ARG A 188 -4.48 -7.09 -27.15
C ARG A 188 -3.26 -6.25 -27.48
N GLN A 189 -2.64 -5.65 -26.48
CA GLN A 189 -1.42 -4.85 -26.65
C GLN A 189 -0.20 -5.73 -27.03
N ALA A 190 -0.15 -6.99 -26.57
CA ALA A 190 0.85 -7.97 -26.97
C ALA A 190 0.66 -8.48 -28.41
N PHE A 191 -0.58 -8.56 -28.91
CA PHE A 191 -0.90 -9.03 -30.28
C PHE A 191 -0.45 -8.07 -31.41
N GLY A 192 0.12 -6.90 -31.08
CA GLY A 192 0.82 -6.04 -32.05
C GLY A 192 2.25 -6.47 -32.39
N SER A 193 2.79 -7.51 -31.73
CA SER A 193 4.07 -8.15 -32.08
C SER A 193 3.85 -9.60 -32.53
N PRO A 194 4.54 -10.07 -33.58
CA PRO A 194 4.36 -11.42 -34.10
C PRO A 194 4.62 -12.46 -33.01
N VAL A 195 3.74 -13.46 -32.97
CA VAL A 195 3.71 -14.60 -32.06
C VAL A 195 5.10 -15.24 -31.94
N GLY A 196 5.69 -15.15 -30.74
CA GLY A 196 6.96 -15.82 -30.38
C GLY A 196 7.76 -15.10 -29.30
N GLU A 197 7.64 -13.78 -29.22
CA GLU A 197 8.31 -12.95 -28.20
C GLU A 197 7.28 -12.02 -27.56
N TRP A 198 6.83 -12.34 -26.34
CA TRP A 198 6.29 -11.27 -25.48
C TRP A 198 7.36 -10.19 -25.38
N PRO A 199 7.03 -8.89 -25.51
CA PRO A 199 8.04 -7.87 -25.72
C PRO A 199 9.02 -7.88 -24.56
N GLN A 200 10.32 -7.85 -24.86
CA GLN A 200 11.46 -7.82 -23.93
C GLN A 200 11.42 -6.67 -22.88
N HIS A 201 10.33 -5.90 -22.85
CA HIS A 201 10.22 -4.57 -22.28
C HIS A 201 8.82 -4.24 -21.69
N GLY A 202 7.87 -5.20 -21.62
CA GLY A 202 6.54 -5.02 -21.01
C GLY A 202 6.37 -5.77 -19.67
N TYR A 203 5.23 -5.59 -18.99
CA TYR A 203 4.86 -6.37 -17.80
C TYR A 203 3.98 -7.57 -18.17
N ARG A 204 4.25 -8.73 -17.56
CA ARG A 204 3.30 -9.84 -17.50
C ARG A 204 2.24 -9.55 -16.43
N VAL A 205 0.99 -9.84 -16.74
CA VAL A 205 -0.16 -9.70 -15.83
C VAL A 205 -0.83 -11.05 -15.61
N SER A 206 -1.50 -11.23 -14.48
CA SER A 206 -2.17 -12.51 -14.21
C SER A 206 -3.46 -12.64 -15.03
N ALA A 207 -3.61 -13.73 -15.79
CA ALA A 207 -4.88 -14.12 -16.36
C ALA A 207 -5.84 -14.69 -15.30
N PRO A 208 -7.16 -14.39 -15.35
CA PRO A 208 -8.17 -15.06 -14.54
C PRO A 208 -8.27 -16.56 -14.92
N ILE A 209 -8.47 -17.43 -13.95
CA ILE A 209 -8.63 -18.88 -14.18
C ILE A 209 -10.07 -19.33 -13.89
N ALA A 210 -10.57 -19.00 -12.70
CA ALA A 210 -11.89 -19.45 -12.26
C ALA A 210 -12.47 -18.53 -11.18
N LEU A 211 -13.79 -18.39 -11.18
CA LEU A 211 -14.55 -17.72 -10.13
C LEU A 211 -15.41 -18.76 -9.39
N LYS A 212 -15.44 -18.69 -8.06
CA LYS A 212 -16.28 -19.53 -7.19
C LYS A 212 -17.16 -18.62 -6.32
N PRO A 213 -18.31 -18.13 -6.85
CA PRO A 213 -19.14 -17.12 -6.19
C PRO A 213 -19.60 -17.51 -4.79
N GLN A 214 -20.02 -18.77 -4.61
CA GLN A 214 -20.53 -19.28 -3.34
C GLN A 214 -19.48 -19.13 -2.23
N GLN A 215 -18.19 -19.24 -2.59
CA GLN A 215 -17.04 -19.20 -1.69
C GLN A 215 -16.39 -17.81 -1.59
N ALA A 216 -16.87 -16.81 -2.35
CA ALA A 216 -16.20 -15.51 -2.53
C ALA A 216 -14.70 -15.64 -2.86
N LEU A 217 -14.39 -16.65 -3.68
CA LEU A 217 -13.04 -17.07 -4.05
C LEU A 217 -12.86 -16.95 -5.56
N TYR A 218 -11.69 -16.52 -6.00
CA TYR A 218 -11.29 -16.65 -7.39
C TYR A 218 -9.84 -17.10 -7.51
N PHE A 219 -9.51 -17.61 -8.69
CA PHE A 219 -8.19 -18.08 -9.07
C PHE A 219 -7.65 -17.29 -10.24
N GLN A 220 -6.34 -17.09 -10.24
CA GLN A 220 -5.58 -16.45 -11.30
C GLN A 220 -4.28 -17.20 -11.54
N THR A 221 -3.65 -16.96 -12.69
CA THR A 221 -2.33 -17.52 -13.01
C THR A 221 -1.26 -17.07 -12.01
N CYS A 222 -0.34 -17.97 -11.70
CA CYS A 222 0.85 -17.65 -10.92
C CYS A 222 1.90 -17.05 -11.84
N LEU A 223 2.30 -15.81 -11.58
CA LEU A 223 3.34 -15.13 -12.34
C LEU A 223 4.73 -15.58 -11.88
N PRO A 224 5.73 -15.61 -12.78
CA PRO A 224 7.11 -15.92 -12.43
C PRO A 224 7.83 -14.71 -11.85
N GLY A 225 8.95 -14.98 -11.17
CA GLY A 225 9.85 -13.98 -10.60
C GLY A 225 9.83 -13.94 -9.08
N GLU A 226 10.77 -13.21 -8.52
CA GLU A 226 10.93 -12.94 -7.09
C GLU A 226 10.44 -11.53 -6.77
N ASP A 227 9.98 -11.32 -5.54
CA ASP A 227 9.51 -10.01 -5.06
C ASP A 227 10.60 -8.96 -5.21
N LEU A 228 10.33 -7.90 -5.97
CA LEU A 228 11.29 -6.83 -6.20
C LEU A 228 11.61 -6.08 -4.90
N ALA A 229 10.67 -5.93 -3.98
CA ALA A 229 10.91 -5.21 -2.72
C ALA A 229 12.04 -5.84 -1.91
N GLU A 230 12.21 -7.17 -1.98
CA GLU A 230 13.28 -7.91 -1.30
C GLU A 230 14.65 -7.77 -1.98
N GLN A 231 14.68 -7.34 -3.25
CA GLN A 231 15.90 -7.20 -4.05
C GLN A 231 16.47 -5.76 -4.07
N VAL A 232 15.64 -4.78 -3.73
CA VAL A 232 16.05 -3.37 -3.69
C VAL A 232 16.89 -3.10 -2.44
N THR A 233 18.06 -2.49 -2.65
CA THR A 233 19.01 -2.02 -1.65
C THR A 233 19.34 -0.56 -1.92
N PRO A 234 19.92 0.18 -0.96
CA PRO A 234 20.39 1.55 -1.21
C PRO A 234 21.30 1.67 -2.42
N ALA A 235 22.19 0.69 -2.61
CA ALA A 235 23.20 0.70 -3.67
C ALA A 235 22.62 0.50 -5.09
N ASN A 236 21.47 -0.17 -5.23
CA ASN A 236 20.87 -0.48 -6.52
C ASN A 236 19.50 0.19 -6.75
N ALA A 237 18.98 0.94 -5.78
CA ALA A 237 17.64 1.54 -5.84
C ALA A 237 17.43 2.41 -7.08
N THR A 238 18.42 3.22 -7.45
CA THR A 238 18.35 4.08 -8.64
C THR A 238 18.10 3.27 -9.91
N GLY A 239 18.88 2.20 -10.14
CA GLY A 239 18.73 1.36 -11.34
C GLY A 239 17.37 0.67 -11.42
N TRP A 240 16.84 0.21 -10.28
CA TRP A 240 15.49 -0.36 -10.23
C TRP A 240 14.40 0.67 -10.53
N ILE A 241 14.52 1.89 -9.98
CA ILE A 241 13.56 2.97 -10.22
C ILE A 241 13.56 3.41 -11.68
N GLU A 242 14.73 3.52 -12.31
CA GLU A 242 14.82 3.79 -13.75
C GLU A 242 14.15 2.67 -14.57
N GLY A 243 14.42 1.40 -14.21
CA GLY A 243 13.84 0.24 -14.89
C GLY A 243 12.31 0.15 -14.78
N ILE A 244 11.75 0.53 -13.63
CA ILE A 244 10.29 0.63 -13.42
C ILE A 244 9.72 1.78 -14.25
N ALA A 245 10.34 2.97 -14.19
CA ALA A 245 9.85 4.16 -14.89
C ALA A 245 9.79 3.97 -16.42
N GLN A 246 10.79 3.32 -17.00
CA GLN A 246 10.82 2.97 -18.42
C GLN A 246 9.65 2.06 -18.82
N ARG A 247 9.36 1.04 -18.00
CA ARG A 247 8.27 0.09 -18.27
C ARG A 247 6.89 0.70 -17.98
N HIS A 248 6.81 1.56 -16.98
CA HIS A 248 5.60 2.31 -16.63
C HIS A 248 5.10 3.17 -17.82
N ALA A 249 6.02 3.74 -18.61
CA ALA A 249 5.69 4.48 -19.84
C ALA A 249 4.86 3.67 -20.85
N ARG A 250 4.98 2.33 -20.84
CA ARG A 250 4.16 1.41 -21.65
C ARG A 250 2.88 0.99 -20.94
N LEU A 251 2.96 0.73 -19.64
CA LEU A 251 1.81 0.34 -18.83
C LEU A 251 0.69 1.39 -18.91
N GLN A 252 1.04 2.67 -18.87
CA GLN A 252 0.07 3.76 -18.96
C GLN A 252 -0.71 3.82 -20.28
N GLN A 253 -0.24 3.13 -21.33
CA GLN A 253 -0.88 3.07 -22.64
C GLN A 253 -1.89 1.91 -22.75
N LEU A 254 -2.06 1.12 -21.69
CA LEU A 254 -2.99 0.00 -21.67
C LEU A 254 -4.43 0.53 -21.88
N ASP A 255 -5.08 0.09 -22.96
CA ASP A 255 -6.42 0.57 -23.30
C ASP A 255 -7.51 -0.22 -22.58
N VAL A 256 -8.03 0.37 -21.49
CA VAL A 256 -9.12 -0.16 -20.67
C VAL A 256 -10.15 0.95 -20.41
N PRO A 257 -10.94 1.36 -21.43
CA PRO A 257 -11.76 2.57 -21.36
C PRO A 257 -12.89 2.49 -20.32
N THR A 258 -13.28 1.28 -19.94
CA THR A 258 -14.34 0.96 -18.96
C THR A 258 -13.93 1.19 -17.50
N LEU A 259 -12.65 1.45 -17.23
CA LEU A 259 -12.21 1.78 -15.88
C LEU A 259 -12.73 3.16 -15.44
N ALA A 260 -13.01 3.27 -14.14
CA ALA A 260 -13.41 4.54 -13.54
C ALA A 260 -12.30 5.60 -13.72
N LEU A 261 -12.69 6.82 -14.11
CA LEU A 261 -11.80 7.97 -14.19
C LEU A 261 -11.61 8.59 -12.80
N ARG A 262 -10.36 8.82 -12.40
CA ARG A 262 -9.99 9.56 -11.18
C ARG A 262 -9.27 10.85 -11.56
N SER A 263 -9.98 11.97 -11.38
CA SER A 263 -9.46 13.30 -11.63
C SER A 263 -8.54 13.78 -10.51
N ILE A 264 -7.88 14.91 -10.74
CA ILE A 264 -7.10 15.61 -9.72
C ILE A 264 -8.00 16.00 -8.53
N ALA A 265 -9.24 16.43 -8.77
CA ALA A 265 -10.20 16.73 -7.71
C ALA A 265 -10.46 15.52 -6.80
N HIS A 266 -10.51 14.30 -7.35
CA HIS A 266 -10.63 13.08 -6.56
C HIS A 266 -9.44 12.92 -5.61
N TRP A 267 -8.22 13.09 -6.12
CA TRP A 267 -6.99 12.96 -5.31
C TRP A 267 -6.82 14.07 -4.29
N GLN A 268 -7.22 15.29 -4.63
CA GLN A 268 -7.24 16.42 -3.71
C GLN A 268 -8.23 16.16 -2.56
N ALA A 269 -9.43 15.66 -2.84
CA ALA A 269 -10.41 15.30 -1.82
C ALA A 269 -9.90 14.17 -0.91
N GLN A 270 -9.21 13.17 -1.48
CA GLN A 270 -8.58 12.09 -0.72
C GLN A 270 -7.47 12.65 0.21
N ALA A 271 -6.55 13.46 -0.32
CA ALA A 271 -5.49 14.07 0.46
C ALA A 271 -6.03 14.98 1.60
N ARG A 272 -7.09 15.75 1.35
CA ARG A 272 -7.79 16.53 2.38
C ARG A 272 -8.40 15.65 3.48
N THR A 273 -8.95 14.50 3.10
CA THR A 273 -9.48 13.52 4.06
C THR A 273 -8.37 12.93 4.91
N ASP A 274 -7.23 12.59 4.30
CA ASP A 274 -6.07 12.05 4.99
C ASP A 274 -5.41 13.11 5.91
N LEU A 275 -5.34 14.38 5.50
CA LEU A 275 -4.88 15.48 6.35
C LEU A 275 -5.82 15.74 7.53
N ALA A 276 -7.14 15.71 7.32
CA ALA A 276 -8.11 15.82 8.40
C ALA A 276 -7.99 14.66 9.40
N TRP A 277 -7.66 13.45 8.91
CA TRP A 277 -7.35 12.31 9.74
C TRP A 277 -6.04 12.51 10.53
N ILE A 278 -4.97 12.96 9.88
CA ILE A 278 -3.68 13.23 10.53
C ILE A 278 -3.83 14.28 11.62
N GLY A 279 -4.42 15.43 11.31
CA GLY A 279 -4.58 16.53 12.28
C GLY A 279 -5.47 16.15 13.46
N TRP A 280 -6.43 15.24 13.25
CA TRP A 280 -7.25 14.72 14.34
C TRP A 280 -6.47 13.75 15.24
N MET A 281 -5.73 12.81 14.65
CA MET A 281 -4.90 11.84 15.39
C MET A 281 -3.66 12.46 16.03
N ARG A 282 -3.14 13.55 15.46
CA ARG A 282 -1.90 14.23 15.85
C ARG A 282 -2.12 15.74 15.94
N PRO A 283 -2.82 16.23 16.98
CA PRO A 283 -3.07 17.67 17.16
C PRO A 283 -1.79 18.50 17.29
N ASP A 284 -0.69 17.88 17.73
CA ASP A 284 0.64 18.48 17.80
C ASP A 284 1.22 18.86 16.42
N LEU A 285 0.66 18.33 15.33
CA LEU A 285 1.06 18.61 13.96
C LEU A 285 0.18 19.65 13.26
N VAL A 286 -0.55 20.49 14.01
CA VAL A 286 -1.48 21.50 13.45
C VAL A 286 -0.82 22.38 12.38
N ASP A 287 0.35 22.96 12.64
CA ASP A 287 1.02 23.87 11.70
C ASP A 287 1.54 23.12 10.45
N PRO A 288 2.25 21.97 10.57
CA PRO A 288 2.58 21.15 9.41
C PRO A 288 1.36 20.75 8.56
N VAL A 289 0.28 20.31 9.20
CA VAL A 289 -0.94 19.87 8.50
C VAL A 289 -1.59 21.04 7.74
N ALA A 290 -1.64 22.23 8.33
CA ALA A 290 -2.15 23.43 7.68
C ALA A 290 -1.36 23.78 6.40
N ARG A 291 -0.02 23.76 6.49
CA ARG A 291 0.86 24.02 5.33
C ARG A 291 0.69 22.98 4.22
N LEU A 292 0.56 21.70 4.57
CA LEU A 292 0.29 20.65 3.60
C LEU A 292 -1.10 20.82 2.95
N ALA A 293 -2.11 21.24 3.74
CA ALA A 293 -3.46 21.49 3.23
C ALA A 293 -3.50 22.66 2.23
N GLU A 294 -2.77 23.74 2.52
CA GLU A 294 -2.58 24.87 1.60
C GLU A 294 -1.92 24.42 0.29
N ALA A 295 -0.80 23.70 0.37
CA ALA A 295 -0.10 23.19 -0.82
C ALA A 295 -0.94 22.21 -1.65
N VAL A 296 -1.73 21.34 -1.02
CA VAL A 296 -2.70 20.48 -1.73
C VAL A 296 -3.83 21.31 -2.35
N GLY A 297 -4.17 22.45 -1.75
CA GLY A 297 -5.14 23.42 -2.25
C GLY A 297 -4.69 24.12 -3.54
N HIS A 298 -3.39 24.35 -3.68
CA HIS A 298 -2.76 24.84 -4.90
C HIS A 298 -2.75 23.71 -5.94
N LEU A 299 -3.79 23.68 -6.75
CA LEU A 299 -3.77 22.87 -7.96
C LEU A 299 -2.63 23.39 -8.85
N PRO A 300 -1.86 22.50 -9.48
CA PRO A 300 -1.11 22.87 -10.66
C PRO A 300 -2.05 23.58 -11.66
N ASP A 301 -1.60 24.67 -12.30
CA ASP A 301 -2.43 25.63 -13.04
C ASP A 301 -3.32 24.95 -14.10
N PRO A 302 -4.61 25.29 -14.23
CA PRO A 302 -5.45 24.82 -15.34
C PRO A 302 -4.86 25.10 -16.74
N ASP A 303 -4.16 26.22 -16.91
CA ASP A 303 -3.53 26.61 -18.18
C ASP A 303 -2.26 25.77 -18.50
N ASP A 304 -1.77 24.96 -17.55
CA ASP A 304 -0.69 24.00 -17.77
C ASP A 304 -1.16 22.70 -18.47
N GLY A 305 -2.42 22.61 -18.93
CA GLY A 305 -2.94 21.43 -19.63
C GLY A 305 -3.11 20.20 -18.73
N ILE A 306 -3.50 20.43 -17.46
CA ILE A 306 -3.39 19.48 -16.35
C ILE A 306 -4.56 18.51 -16.18
N ASP A 307 -5.52 18.54 -17.11
CA ASP A 307 -6.07 17.30 -17.64
C ASP A 307 -4.97 16.57 -18.43
N GLY A 308 -3.85 16.27 -17.77
CA GLY A 308 -2.73 15.59 -18.38
C GLY A 308 -3.18 14.25 -18.94
N PRO A 309 -2.38 13.63 -19.82
CA PRO A 309 -2.83 12.48 -20.61
C PRO A 309 -3.48 11.44 -19.72
N VAL A 310 -4.78 11.20 -19.94
CA VAL A 310 -5.54 10.18 -19.23
C VAL A 310 -5.03 8.83 -19.70
N GLY A 311 -4.30 8.14 -18.84
CA GLY A 311 -3.77 6.82 -19.09
C GLY A 311 -4.29 5.80 -18.09
N PHE A 312 -3.88 4.56 -18.30
CA PHE A 312 -4.06 3.51 -17.32
C PHE A 312 -3.18 3.75 -16.09
N CYS A 313 -3.76 3.58 -14.90
CA CYS A 313 -3.07 3.61 -13.63
C CYS A 313 -3.33 2.30 -12.88
N HIS A 314 -2.28 1.69 -12.34
CA HIS A 314 -2.33 0.53 -11.45
C HIS A 314 -3.05 0.84 -10.14
N GLY A 315 -2.79 2.02 -9.56
CA GLY A 315 -3.46 2.53 -8.35
C GLY A 315 -2.94 2.00 -7.01
N ASP A 316 -2.11 0.96 -7.02
CA ASP A 316 -1.30 0.50 -5.88
C ASP A 316 0.15 0.23 -6.33
N PHE A 317 0.77 1.16 -7.04
CA PHE A 317 2.04 0.94 -7.75
C PHE A 317 3.24 1.05 -6.80
N VAL A 318 3.57 -0.07 -6.13
CA VAL A 318 4.67 -0.18 -5.14
C VAL A 318 5.61 -1.34 -5.48
N CYS A 319 6.84 -1.36 -4.95
CA CYS A 319 7.85 -2.37 -5.25
C CYS A 319 7.36 -3.82 -5.00
N SER A 320 6.58 -4.04 -3.95
CA SER A 320 6.04 -5.36 -3.59
C SER A 320 4.97 -5.90 -4.55
N GLN A 321 4.59 -5.12 -5.56
CA GLN A 321 3.70 -5.59 -6.63
C GLN A 321 4.45 -6.15 -7.84
N PHE A 322 5.77 -5.98 -7.92
CA PHE A 322 6.58 -6.47 -9.04
C PHE A 322 7.24 -7.80 -8.69
N LEU A 323 7.25 -8.70 -9.67
CA LEU A 323 8.07 -9.91 -9.63
C LEU A 323 9.09 -9.84 -10.77
N VAL A 324 10.36 -10.06 -10.45
CA VAL A 324 11.47 -10.00 -11.42
C VAL A 324 12.16 -11.36 -11.48
N GLY A 325 12.30 -11.91 -12.68
CA GLY A 325 12.99 -13.19 -12.91
C GLY A 325 14.50 -13.03 -13.16
N ALA A 326 15.21 -14.16 -13.31
CA ALA A 326 16.61 -14.19 -13.72
C ALA A 326 16.82 -13.70 -15.18
N ASP A 327 15.81 -13.93 -16.02
CA ASP A 327 15.68 -13.31 -17.33
C ASP A 327 15.01 -11.93 -17.16
N PRO A 328 15.11 -10.97 -18.11
CA PRO A 328 14.53 -9.61 -18.00
C PRO A 328 12.99 -9.58 -18.04
N THR A 329 12.34 -10.65 -17.60
CA THR A 329 10.91 -10.79 -17.40
C THR A 329 10.49 -10.05 -16.14
N TRP A 330 9.57 -9.11 -16.34
CA TRP A 330 8.89 -8.39 -15.27
C TRP A 330 7.43 -8.78 -15.24
N SER A 331 6.93 -9.08 -14.05
CA SER A 331 5.51 -9.30 -13.81
C SER A 331 5.00 -8.25 -12.83
N ILE A 332 3.73 -7.90 -12.92
CA ILE A 332 3.07 -6.99 -11.98
C ILE A 332 1.75 -7.60 -11.49
N THR A 333 1.42 -7.37 -10.22
CA THR A 333 0.27 -7.99 -9.55
C THR A 333 -0.58 -6.98 -8.77
N ASP A 334 -1.78 -7.40 -8.37
CA ASP A 334 -2.73 -6.66 -7.51
C ASP A 334 -3.33 -5.37 -8.10
N PHE A 335 -3.91 -5.49 -9.30
CA PHE A 335 -4.69 -4.44 -9.96
C PHE A 335 -6.04 -4.07 -9.32
N ASP A 336 -6.26 -4.37 -8.04
CA ASP A 336 -7.54 -4.13 -7.35
C ASP A 336 -7.97 -2.66 -7.34
N LEU A 337 -7.00 -1.74 -7.51
CA LEU A 337 -7.20 -0.29 -7.48
C LEU A 337 -7.00 0.37 -8.85
N ALA A 338 -6.93 -0.42 -9.92
CA ALA A 338 -6.71 0.08 -11.26
C ALA A 338 -7.83 1.03 -11.70
N HIS A 339 -7.45 2.09 -12.39
CA HIS A 339 -8.34 3.16 -12.83
C HIS A 339 -7.74 3.91 -14.02
N ARG A 340 -8.50 4.83 -14.60
CA ARG A 340 -7.99 5.82 -15.55
C ARG A 340 -7.70 7.13 -14.85
N GLY A 341 -6.63 7.81 -15.23
CA GLY A 341 -6.25 9.09 -14.63
C GLY A 341 -4.88 9.52 -15.09
N ASP A 342 -4.25 10.40 -14.30
CA ASP A 342 -2.87 10.82 -14.51
C ASP A 342 -1.88 9.68 -14.12
N PRO A 343 -1.12 9.11 -15.07
CA PRO A 343 -0.18 8.02 -14.78
C PRO A 343 0.95 8.40 -13.82
N LEU A 344 1.28 9.68 -13.68
CA LEU A 344 2.27 10.13 -12.69
C LEU A 344 1.80 9.85 -11.25
N ARG A 345 0.51 9.57 -11.04
CA ARG A 345 0.00 9.09 -9.75
C ARG A 345 0.70 7.81 -9.30
N ASP A 346 0.89 6.85 -10.20
CA ASP A 346 1.54 5.57 -9.88
C ASP A 346 3.00 5.79 -9.50
N LEU A 347 3.73 6.63 -10.23
CA LEU A 347 5.12 6.98 -9.89
C LEU A 347 5.22 7.75 -8.56
N GLY A 348 4.26 8.63 -8.28
CA GLY A 348 4.16 9.32 -7.00
C GLY A 348 3.94 8.36 -5.83
N ILE A 349 3.07 7.35 -6.01
CA ILE A 349 2.86 6.27 -5.03
C ILE A 349 4.15 5.45 -4.84
N LEU A 350 4.79 5.03 -5.93
CA LEU A 350 6.04 4.26 -5.89
C LEU A 350 7.09 4.97 -5.04
N LEU A 351 7.42 6.22 -5.39
CA LEU A 351 8.46 7.00 -4.72
C LEU A 351 8.14 7.26 -3.24
N ALA A 352 6.87 7.55 -2.91
CA ALA A 352 6.44 7.74 -1.52
C ALA A 352 6.46 6.43 -0.72
N SER A 353 6.26 5.28 -1.37
CA SER A 353 6.17 3.98 -0.71
C SER A 353 7.52 3.34 -0.36
N LEU A 354 8.62 3.78 -0.95
CA LEU A 354 9.93 3.12 -0.82
C LEU A 354 10.36 2.84 0.63
N SER A 355 10.27 3.85 1.50
CA SER A 355 10.72 3.77 2.91
C SER A 355 9.86 2.88 3.82
N GLN A 356 8.77 2.29 3.32
CA GLN A 356 7.93 1.35 4.06
C GLN A 356 7.75 0.01 3.33
N ASP A 357 7.82 0.02 1.99
CA ASP A 357 7.54 -1.14 1.15
C ASP A 357 8.82 -1.95 0.89
N VAL A 358 9.98 -1.28 0.80
CA VAL A 358 11.29 -1.93 0.62
C VAL A 358 11.95 -2.15 1.99
N PRO A 359 12.15 -3.42 2.44
CA PRO A 359 12.69 -3.71 3.76
C PRO A 359 14.07 -3.09 4.01
N ALA A 360 14.98 -3.12 3.03
CA ALA A 360 16.31 -2.51 3.19
C ALA A 360 16.22 -1.00 3.48
N LEU A 361 15.39 -0.27 2.75
CA LEU A 361 15.21 1.18 2.91
C LEU A 361 14.44 1.54 4.18
N ALA A 362 13.49 0.70 4.58
CA ALA A 362 12.76 0.88 5.84
C ALA A 362 13.69 0.74 7.06
N ARG A 363 14.66 -0.18 7.03
CA ARG A 363 15.67 -0.33 8.09
C ARG A 363 16.56 0.90 8.21
N ASP A 364 17.04 1.42 7.08
CA ASP A 364 17.89 2.63 7.05
C ASP A 364 17.16 3.86 7.56
N ALA A 365 15.89 4.02 7.17
CA ALA A 365 15.05 5.13 7.64
C ALA A 365 14.84 5.10 9.16
N ALA A 366 14.64 3.92 9.75
CA ALA A 366 14.48 3.76 11.19
C ALA A 366 15.78 4.03 11.98
N GLN A 367 16.95 3.92 11.34
CA GLN A 367 18.25 4.15 11.97
C GLN A 367 18.75 5.61 11.83
N ALA A 368 17.91 6.53 11.33
CA ALA A 368 18.27 7.92 11.06
C ALA A 368 19.54 8.08 10.18
N ARG A 369 19.81 7.09 9.32
CA ARG A 369 20.94 7.09 8.37
C ARG A 369 20.41 6.84 6.96
N PRO A 370 19.59 7.75 6.40
CA PRO A 370 19.08 7.56 5.05
C PRO A 370 20.26 7.56 4.07
N GLN A 371 20.61 6.38 3.57
CA GLN A 371 21.64 6.23 2.54
C GLN A 371 21.12 6.56 1.14
N VAL A 372 19.79 6.68 1.01
CA VAL A 372 19.13 6.97 -0.26
C VAL A 372 18.66 8.41 -0.29
N ASP A 373 19.11 9.12 -1.32
CA ASP A 373 18.59 10.43 -1.69
C ASP A 373 17.29 10.25 -2.51
N HIS A 374 16.16 10.54 -1.88
CA HIS A 374 14.85 10.45 -2.52
C HIS A 374 14.65 11.46 -3.66
N ASP A 375 15.36 12.58 -3.65
CA ASP A 375 15.26 13.58 -4.71
C ASP A 375 16.06 13.09 -5.92
N ALA A 376 17.25 12.50 -5.71
CA ALA A 376 17.98 11.80 -6.76
C ALA A 376 17.18 10.64 -7.38
N LEU A 377 16.43 9.87 -6.58
CA LEU A 377 15.52 8.84 -7.12
C LEU A 377 14.37 9.43 -7.95
N THR A 378 13.87 10.60 -7.58
CA THR A 378 12.82 11.29 -8.33
C THR A 378 13.34 11.77 -9.68
N GLU A 379 14.54 12.35 -9.70
CA GLU A 379 15.22 12.77 -10.95
C GLU A 379 15.53 11.57 -11.85
N ALA A 380 16.02 10.46 -11.28
CA ALA A 380 16.25 9.22 -12.03
C ALA A 380 14.95 8.68 -12.65
N CYS A 381 13.85 8.68 -11.87
CA CYS A 381 12.53 8.27 -12.34
C CYS A 381 12.05 9.13 -13.52
N LEU A 382 12.10 10.45 -13.38
CA LEU A 382 11.71 11.40 -14.43
C LEU A 382 12.59 11.27 -15.67
N GLY A 383 13.91 11.21 -15.51
CA GLY A 383 14.85 11.07 -16.61
C GLY A 383 14.64 9.78 -17.40
N ALA A 384 14.44 8.66 -16.71
CA ALA A 384 14.19 7.37 -17.33
C ALA A 384 12.83 7.33 -18.07
N ARG A 385 11.80 7.92 -17.49
CA ARG A 385 10.49 8.09 -18.14
C ARG A 385 10.59 8.97 -19.39
N ALA A 386 11.25 10.12 -19.28
CA ALA A 386 11.41 11.08 -20.38
C ALA A 386 12.12 10.44 -21.58
N ARG A 387 13.18 9.65 -21.33
CA ARG A 387 13.85 8.86 -22.36
C ARG A 387 12.90 7.84 -23.01
N ALA A 388 12.09 7.15 -22.22
CA ALA A 388 11.14 6.15 -22.74
C ALA A 388 9.99 6.75 -23.58
N LEU A 389 9.65 8.02 -23.35
CA LEU A 389 8.58 8.74 -24.05
C LEU A 389 9.08 9.71 -25.13
N SER A 390 10.40 9.82 -25.31
CA SER A 390 11.01 10.84 -26.18
C SER A 390 10.51 12.25 -25.86
N SER A 391 10.38 12.56 -24.56
CA SER A 391 9.79 13.82 -24.08
C SER A 391 10.64 15.04 -24.44
N THR A 392 9.98 16.15 -24.75
CA THR A 392 10.63 17.46 -24.92
C THR A 392 10.99 18.08 -23.56
N PRO A 393 11.91 19.05 -23.50
CA PRO A 393 12.23 19.76 -22.24
C PRO A 393 11.01 20.39 -21.56
N GLU A 394 10.05 20.89 -22.33
CA GLU A 394 8.78 21.45 -21.81
C GLU A 394 7.94 20.36 -21.13
N SER A 395 7.75 19.22 -21.79
CA SER A 395 7.01 18.07 -21.24
C SER A 395 7.67 17.54 -19.97
N ILE A 396 9.00 17.51 -19.91
CA ILE A 396 9.74 17.08 -18.71
C ILE A 396 9.46 18.01 -17.52
N ARG A 397 9.45 19.33 -17.74
CA ARG A 397 9.12 20.30 -16.67
C ARG A 397 7.69 20.14 -16.16
N GLN A 398 6.73 19.95 -17.07
CA GLN A 398 5.34 19.70 -16.71
C GLN A 398 5.18 18.39 -15.93
N ASP A 399 5.80 17.30 -16.38
CA ASP A 399 5.78 16.01 -15.69
C ASP A 399 6.45 16.11 -14.30
N ALA A 400 7.53 16.89 -14.16
CA ALA A 400 8.18 17.11 -12.86
C ALA A 400 7.23 17.80 -11.86
N ARG A 401 6.52 18.84 -12.27
CA ARG A 401 5.52 19.55 -11.44
C ARG A 401 4.36 18.62 -11.05
N ARG A 402 3.82 17.88 -12.01
CA ARG A 402 2.71 16.93 -11.77
C ARG A 402 3.14 15.77 -10.87
N LEU A 403 4.31 15.19 -11.10
CA LEU A 403 4.86 14.12 -10.25
C LEU A 403 5.08 14.60 -8.82
N ARG A 404 5.61 15.81 -8.65
CA ARG A 404 5.77 16.42 -7.32
C ARG A 404 4.44 16.50 -6.58
N TRP A 405 3.37 16.93 -7.25
CA TRP A 405 2.04 17.02 -6.66
C TRP A 405 1.47 15.64 -6.29
N HIS A 406 1.55 14.67 -7.21
CA HIS A 406 1.09 13.30 -6.93
C HIS A 406 1.89 12.63 -5.81
N ARG A 407 3.20 12.88 -5.75
CA ARG A 407 4.08 12.40 -4.68
C ARG A 407 3.73 13.05 -3.34
N LEU A 408 3.44 14.35 -3.29
CA LEU A 408 2.94 15.03 -2.09
C LEU A 408 1.65 14.36 -1.57
N CYS A 409 0.67 14.17 -2.45
CA CYS A 409 -0.58 13.47 -2.11
C CYS A 409 -0.34 12.02 -1.63
N ALA A 410 0.63 11.31 -2.21
CA ALA A 410 1.01 9.96 -1.79
C ALA A 410 1.75 9.93 -0.44
N GLU A 411 2.62 10.90 -0.15
CA GLU A 411 3.28 11.02 1.15
C GLU A 411 2.26 11.29 2.27
N ILE A 412 1.29 12.17 2.02
CA ILE A 412 0.15 12.43 2.93
C ILE A 412 -0.66 11.15 3.18
N TYR A 413 -1.01 10.42 2.12
CA TYR A 413 -1.71 9.15 2.24
C TYR A 413 -0.95 8.17 3.14
N HIS A 414 0.37 8.03 2.97
CA HIS A 414 1.16 7.11 3.78
C HIS A 414 1.41 7.59 5.21
N LEU A 415 1.49 8.90 5.47
CA LEU A 415 1.44 9.44 6.83
C LEU A 415 0.12 9.04 7.51
N GLY A 416 -1.02 9.23 6.85
CA GLY A 416 -2.32 8.82 7.37
C GLY A 416 -2.43 7.30 7.58
N LEU A 417 -1.91 6.52 6.62
CA LEU A 417 -1.89 5.06 6.67
C LEU A 417 -1.07 4.54 7.85
N ALA A 418 0.08 5.16 8.16
CA ALA A 418 0.92 4.75 9.29
C ALA A 418 0.19 4.90 10.62
N LEU A 419 -0.60 5.97 10.78
CA LEU A 419 -1.47 6.17 11.95
C LEU A 419 -2.58 5.13 11.97
N LYS A 420 -3.23 4.90 10.83
CA LYS A 420 -4.33 3.95 10.70
C LYS A 420 -3.90 2.51 10.99
N LYS A 421 -2.68 2.14 10.61
CA LYS A 421 -2.15 0.77 10.71
C LYS A 421 -1.32 0.52 11.96
N ASP A 422 -1.19 1.52 12.83
CA ASP A 422 -0.33 1.48 14.01
C ASP A 422 1.13 1.12 13.67
N THR A 423 1.59 1.56 12.51
CA THR A 423 2.96 1.34 12.01
C THR A 423 3.84 2.58 12.15
N LEU A 424 3.38 3.62 12.87
CA LEU A 424 4.13 4.86 13.09
C LEU A 424 5.49 4.55 13.71
N GLU A 425 6.61 4.71 13.04
CA GLU A 425 7.92 4.70 13.71
C GLU A 425 8.33 6.17 13.79
N PRO A 426 8.54 6.76 14.98
CA PRO A 426 8.66 8.21 15.13
C PRO A 426 9.70 8.84 14.19
N VAL A 427 10.89 8.24 14.09
CA VAL A 427 11.99 8.77 13.26
C VAL A 427 11.61 8.75 11.79
N SER A 428 11.16 7.59 11.28
CA SER A 428 10.71 7.41 9.90
C SER A 428 9.49 8.29 9.57
N TYR A 429 8.56 8.46 10.52
CA TYR A 429 7.40 9.33 10.37
C TYR A 429 7.81 10.80 10.26
N GLY A 430 8.73 11.26 11.11
CA GLY A 430 9.32 12.60 11.05
C GLY A 430 10.00 12.86 9.71
N HIS A 431 10.86 11.95 9.25
CA HIS A 431 11.51 12.07 7.95
C HIS A 431 10.52 12.13 6.78
N ARG A 432 9.41 11.37 6.86
CA ARG A 432 8.34 11.41 5.87
C ARG A 432 7.61 12.74 5.88
N LEU A 433 7.29 13.26 7.06
CA LEU A 433 6.65 14.57 7.21
C LEU A 433 7.54 15.68 6.66
N ASP A 434 8.85 15.65 6.94
CA ASP A 434 9.82 16.59 6.40
C ASP A 434 9.89 16.54 4.87
N ARG A 435 9.85 15.33 4.27
CA ARG A 435 9.75 15.18 2.80
C ARG A 435 8.48 15.80 2.26
N ALA A 436 7.33 15.53 2.87
CA ALA A 436 6.05 16.11 2.46
C ALA A 436 6.09 17.65 2.53
N LEU A 437 6.65 18.23 3.60
CA LEU A 437 6.79 19.68 3.76
C LEU A 437 7.77 20.29 2.74
N ARG A 438 8.85 19.58 2.37
CA ARG A 438 9.74 20.03 1.28
C ARG A 438 9.03 20.04 -0.07
N LEU A 439 8.24 19.00 -0.36
CA LEU A 439 7.40 18.96 -1.57
C LEU A 439 6.35 20.08 -1.58
N ALA A 440 5.86 20.50 -0.40
CA ALA A 440 4.90 21.59 -0.26
C ALA A 440 5.47 23.00 -0.46
N GLY A 441 6.77 23.23 -0.21
CA GLY A 441 7.37 24.57 -0.09
C GLY A 441 7.15 25.56 -1.26
N ASP A 442 6.94 26.83 -0.86
CA ASP A 442 6.25 27.95 -1.55
C ASP A 442 6.83 28.47 -2.88
N ARG A 443 8.03 28.07 -3.30
CA ARG A 443 8.73 28.69 -4.46
C ARG A 443 8.68 27.89 -5.77
N ALA A 444 7.89 26.83 -5.85
CA ALA A 444 8.00 25.86 -6.93
C ALA A 444 6.70 25.53 -7.66
N TRP A 445 5.61 26.23 -7.32
CA TRP A 445 4.34 26.12 -8.04
C TRP A 445 4.08 27.33 -8.94
N SER A 446 4.75 28.46 -8.66
CA SER A 446 4.99 29.59 -9.58
C SER A 446 6.08 29.23 -10.56
#